data_AF-A0A958Z5A2-F1
#
_entry.id   AF-A0A958Z5A2-F1
#
_cell.length_a   1.000
_cell.length_b   1.000
_cell.length_c   1.000
_cell.angle_alpha   90.00
_cell.angle_beta   90.00
_cell.angle_gamma   90.00
#
_symmetry.space_group_name_H-M   'P 1'
#
loop_
_entity.id
_entity.type
_entity.pdbx_description
1 polymer ?
#
loop_
_entity_poly.entity_id
_entity_poly.type
_entity_poly.pdbx_seq_one_letter_code
_entity_poly.pdbx_strand_id
1 'polypeptide(L)'
;MQKFIFVAITLLFFGTTFGQSIEKTWQFSEVKDQNGLSIIDINPEKDYLKLENGTFEYQLAPNDSLKSSGDYIFQNNLLVLFFNKPNDSIRRFRVAQVTDSTLSLSENNLEYLLKLPGTKTAVIPQTDVKNSEIIPSQGFSMQSLWRGILGMISLIVIAFLFSSNRKAINWKTVGIGLAFQLLIAIGVLKVNFIKNGFETVGQLFVNVLEYTRAGSEFLFGGMLDINSFGFIFAFQVLPTIIFFSALTSVLFYFGIIQVVVKGMGWLLTKLLNISGAESLSVAGNIFLGQTEAPLLIKAYLEKMNKSEMLLVMIGGMATVAGAVLAAYIGFLGGNDPALRLMFAKHLLAASVMAAPGAIVISKILYPQTEPINTDVKVSSEKIGSNFLDAIANGTTEGLRLAVNVGAMLLVFVAFIAMFNGILGWVGDVTTINDWVAANSAYKSLSLEAILGTVFAPLMWLIGVAKEDMFLMGQLLGIKLAASEFVGYIQLAELKNVSSGLHLTYEKSIIMATYMLCGFANFASIGIQIGGIGSLAPGQRKTLSKFGMKALIGGTIASLISATIAGMIIG
;
A
#
# COMPACT_ATOMS: atom_id res chain seq x y z
N MET A 1 -10.98 25.92 -35.86
CA MET A 1 -10.72 27.03 -34.91
C MET A 1 -10.99 26.66 -33.45
N GLN A 2 -12.04 25.90 -33.09
CA GLN A 2 -12.35 25.55 -31.68
C GLN A 2 -11.28 24.73 -30.94
N LYS A 3 -10.44 23.93 -31.62
CA LYS A 3 -9.34 23.16 -30.98
C LYS A 3 -8.12 24.01 -30.60
N PHE A 4 -7.93 25.18 -31.20
CA PHE A 4 -6.82 26.09 -30.87
C PHE A 4 -7.19 27.11 -29.79
N ILE A 5 -8.49 27.39 -29.61
CA ILE A 5 -8.99 28.26 -28.54
C ILE A 5 -8.75 27.60 -27.17
N PHE A 6 -8.95 26.29 -27.05
CA PHE A 6 -8.69 25.58 -25.80
C PHE A 6 -7.20 25.62 -25.41
N VAL A 7 -6.29 25.42 -26.36
CA VAL A 7 -4.82 25.47 -26.12
C VAL A 7 -4.32 26.89 -25.85
N ALA A 8 -4.90 27.90 -26.51
CA ALA A 8 -4.57 29.30 -26.25
C ALA A 8 -5.08 29.79 -24.89
N ILE A 9 -6.24 29.29 -24.45
CA ILE A 9 -6.74 29.54 -23.09
C ILE A 9 -5.85 28.80 -22.06
N THR A 10 -5.38 27.57 -22.32
CA THR A 10 -4.44 26.91 -21.39
C THR A 10 -3.10 27.64 -21.25
N LEU A 11 -2.64 28.35 -22.28
CA LEU A 11 -1.37 29.11 -22.25
C LEU A 11 -1.49 30.50 -21.61
N LEU A 12 -2.67 31.11 -21.60
CA LEU A 12 -2.90 32.43 -21.01
C LEU A 12 -3.19 32.42 -19.49
N PHE A 13 -3.46 31.24 -18.90
CA PHE A 13 -3.86 31.12 -17.49
C PHE A 13 -2.76 30.57 -16.55
N PHE A 14 -1.51 30.46 -17.01
CA PHE A 14 -0.34 30.22 -16.13
C PHE A 14 0.16 31.48 -15.38
N GLY A 15 -0.68 32.51 -15.27
CA GLY A 15 -0.36 33.74 -14.55
C GLY A 15 -0.87 33.70 -13.11
N THR A 16 0.08 33.83 -12.18
CA THR A 16 -0.09 34.12 -10.75
C THR A 16 -0.62 32.99 -9.87
N THR A 17 0.25 32.04 -9.57
CA THR A 17 0.25 31.42 -8.24
C THR A 17 0.69 32.49 -7.24
N PHE A 18 -0.21 32.90 -6.34
CA PHE A 18 0.22 33.60 -5.12
C PHE A 18 0.87 32.57 -4.21
N GLY A 19 2.16 32.34 -4.41
CA GLY A 19 2.98 31.62 -3.44
C GLY A 19 3.08 32.46 -2.17
N GLN A 20 2.72 31.89 -1.02
CA GLN A 20 3.07 32.50 0.26
C GLN A 20 4.60 32.58 0.34
N SER A 21 5.13 33.80 0.34
CA SER A 21 6.57 34.02 0.40
C SER A 21 7.06 34.00 1.84
N ILE A 22 8.20 33.33 2.05
CA ILE A 22 8.94 33.36 3.30
C ILE A 22 9.74 34.68 3.47
N GLU A 23 9.82 35.51 2.42
CA GLU A 23 10.53 36.79 2.41
C GLU A 23 9.80 37.84 3.25
N LYS A 24 10.10 37.86 4.54
CA LYS A 24 9.62 38.83 5.51
C LYS A 24 10.70 39.06 6.57
N THR A 25 10.51 40.07 7.40
CA THR A 25 11.24 40.20 8.67
C THR A 25 10.45 39.49 9.76
N TRP A 26 10.97 38.35 10.20
CA TRP A 26 10.38 37.52 11.24
C TRP A 26 11.05 37.80 12.59
N GLN A 27 10.27 37.94 13.67
CA GLN A 27 10.78 38.05 15.04
C GLN A 27 10.70 36.71 15.73
N PHE A 28 11.75 36.31 16.44
CA PHE A 28 11.70 35.10 17.25
C PHE A 28 10.69 35.27 18.39
N SER A 29 9.84 34.26 18.58
CA SER A 29 8.82 34.22 19.63
C SER A 29 9.20 33.18 20.69
N GLU A 30 9.56 31.96 20.29
CA GLU A 30 9.90 30.84 21.19
C GLU A 30 10.94 29.92 20.54
N VAL A 31 11.84 29.34 21.35
CA VAL A 31 12.72 28.23 20.96
C VAL A 31 12.55 27.10 21.96
N LYS A 32 12.02 25.96 21.48
CA LYS A 32 11.65 24.80 22.31
C LYS A 32 12.52 23.58 22.02
N ASP A 33 12.78 22.80 23.05
CA ASP A 33 13.28 21.44 22.91
C ASP A 33 12.14 20.43 22.70
N GLN A 34 12.47 19.13 22.54
CA GLN A 34 11.50 18.05 22.34
C GLN A 34 10.51 17.86 23.51
N ASN A 35 10.81 18.43 24.69
CA ASN A 35 9.95 18.37 25.86
C ASN A 35 9.08 19.63 26.00
N GLY A 36 9.14 20.56 25.03
CA GLY A 36 8.39 21.80 25.03
C GLY A 36 8.95 22.87 25.97
N LEU A 37 10.15 22.67 26.53
CA LEU A 37 10.82 23.60 27.43
C LEU A 37 11.52 24.69 26.61
N SER A 38 11.36 25.95 27.03
CA SER A 38 12.06 27.08 26.42
C SER A 38 13.52 27.09 26.87
N ILE A 39 14.43 27.03 25.91
CA ILE A 39 15.87 26.84 26.18
C ILE A 39 16.73 28.08 25.93
N ILE A 40 16.17 29.12 25.29
CA ILE A 40 16.85 30.38 24.98
C ILE A 40 15.94 31.53 25.42
N ASP A 41 16.49 32.50 26.17
CA ASP A 41 15.81 33.76 26.46
C ASP A 41 15.79 34.63 25.20
N ILE A 42 14.60 34.81 24.63
CA ILE A 42 14.40 35.59 23.42
C ILE A 42 14.04 37.02 23.78
N ASN A 43 14.68 37.98 23.10
CA ASN A 43 14.27 39.37 23.10
C ASN A 43 13.41 39.66 21.85
N PRO A 44 12.07 39.78 21.98
CA PRO A 44 11.18 39.96 20.84
C PRO A 44 11.44 41.24 20.03
N GLU A 45 12.13 42.24 20.59
CA GLU A 45 12.46 43.49 19.90
C GLU A 45 13.80 43.42 19.15
N LYS A 46 14.70 42.49 19.51
CA LYS A 46 16.06 42.41 18.97
C LYS A 46 16.36 41.13 18.18
N ASP A 47 15.65 40.03 18.45
CA ASP A 47 15.92 38.75 17.82
C ASP A 47 15.06 38.57 16.58
N TYR A 48 15.70 38.49 15.40
CA TYR A 48 15.02 38.44 14.12
C TYR A 48 15.72 37.57 13.08
N LEU A 49 14.92 37.11 12.11
CA LEU A 49 15.36 36.53 10.85
C LEU A 49 14.70 37.33 9.72
N LYS A 50 15.51 38.07 8.97
CA LYS A 50 15.09 38.79 7.77
C LYS A 50 15.49 37.98 6.54
N LEU A 51 14.55 37.69 5.66
CA LEU A 51 14.77 37.03 4.37
C LEU A 51 14.29 37.97 3.27
N GLU A 52 15.18 38.33 2.35
CA GLU A 52 14.86 39.25 1.25
C GLU A 52 15.76 38.97 0.05
N ASN A 53 15.15 38.68 -1.11
CA ASN A 53 15.83 38.53 -2.40
C ASN A 53 17.03 37.56 -2.38
N GLY A 54 16.88 36.41 -1.71
CA GLY A 54 17.95 35.41 -1.62
C GLY A 54 19.07 35.72 -0.60
N THR A 55 18.95 36.83 0.14
CA THR A 55 19.86 37.19 1.24
C THR A 55 19.16 37.14 2.59
N PHE A 56 19.90 36.81 3.65
CA PHE A 56 19.37 36.80 5.01
C PHE A 56 20.17 37.71 5.95
N GLU A 57 19.48 38.26 6.94
CA GLU A 57 20.07 38.78 8.17
C GLU A 57 19.48 38.02 9.37
N TYR A 58 20.33 37.64 10.31
CA TYR A 58 19.98 36.80 11.44
C TYR A 58 20.61 37.35 12.71
N GLN A 59 19.80 37.46 13.77
CA GLN A 59 20.23 37.81 15.12
C GLN A 59 19.44 37.00 16.15
N LEU A 60 20.15 36.33 17.06
CA LEU A 60 19.58 35.59 18.19
C LEU A 60 20.52 35.71 19.40
N ALA A 61 20.03 36.30 20.50
CA ALA A 61 20.75 36.52 21.77
C ALA A 61 21.10 35.19 22.49
N PRO A 62 22.09 35.13 23.42
CA PRO A 62 22.54 36.20 24.33
C PRO A 62 23.77 36.99 23.87
N ASN A 63 24.34 36.69 22.69
CA ASN A 63 25.46 37.45 22.16
C ASN A 63 24.97 38.69 21.39
N ASP A 64 24.77 39.79 22.12
CA ASP A 64 24.33 41.12 21.67
C ASP A 64 25.30 41.82 20.68
N SER A 65 26.13 41.08 19.93
CA SER A 65 27.23 41.60 19.11
C SER A 65 27.53 40.88 17.78
N LEU A 66 26.78 39.84 17.39
CA LEU A 66 26.98 39.17 16.10
C LEU A 66 25.70 39.12 15.27
N LYS A 67 25.49 40.18 14.47
CA LYS A 67 24.59 40.11 13.32
C LYS A 67 25.25 39.22 12.27
N SER A 68 24.60 38.12 11.93
CA SER A 68 25.05 37.25 10.83
C SER A 68 24.25 37.58 9.58
N SER A 69 24.92 37.54 8.44
CA SER A 69 24.29 37.74 7.14
C SER A 69 24.88 36.78 6.13
N GLY A 70 24.16 36.55 5.04
CA GLY A 70 24.67 35.82 3.90
C GLY A 70 23.55 35.46 2.92
N ASP A 71 23.76 34.41 2.14
CA ASP A 71 22.81 33.96 1.13
C ASP A 71 21.93 32.84 1.70
N TYR A 72 20.70 32.70 1.20
CA TYR A 72 19.85 31.57 1.53
C TYR A 72 19.26 30.90 0.29
N ILE A 73 18.98 29.61 0.43
CA ILE A 73 18.19 28.83 -0.53
C ILE A 73 16.97 28.30 0.21
N PHE A 74 15.79 28.51 -0.36
CA PHE A 74 14.55 27.93 0.13
C PHE A 74 13.90 27.09 -0.98
N GLN A 75 13.82 25.77 -0.76
CA GLN A 75 13.19 24.85 -1.70
C GLN A 75 12.63 23.63 -0.96
N ASN A 76 11.43 23.17 -1.31
CA ASN A 76 10.81 21.95 -0.76
C ASN A 76 10.82 21.90 0.79
N ASN A 77 10.41 22.99 1.44
CA ASN A 77 10.41 23.16 2.89
C ASN A 77 11.79 23.04 3.57
N LEU A 78 12.89 23.19 2.82
CA LEU A 78 14.24 23.29 3.35
C LEU A 78 14.75 24.71 3.17
N LEU A 79 15.08 25.37 4.27
CA LEU A 79 15.75 26.68 4.31
C LEU A 79 17.22 26.45 4.69
N VAL A 80 18.13 26.78 3.78
CA VAL A 80 19.58 26.67 4.00
C VAL A 80 20.18 28.06 4.03
N LEU A 81 20.87 28.41 5.11
CA LEU A 81 21.56 29.68 5.28
C LEU A 81 23.07 29.49 5.10
N PHE A 82 23.69 30.25 4.20
CA PHE A 82 25.12 30.29 3.91
C PHE A 82 25.72 31.55 4.52
N PHE A 83 26.52 31.43 5.59
CA PHE A 83 26.98 32.58 6.35
C PHE A 83 28.18 33.26 5.69
N ASN A 84 28.14 34.59 5.55
CA ASN A 84 29.28 35.38 5.08
C ASN A 84 30.39 35.49 6.13
N LYS A 85 30.08 35.30 7.42
CA LYS A 85 31.07 35.21 8.52
C LYS A 85 30.51 34.33 9.64
N PRO A 86 31.20 33.23 10.01
CA PRO A 86 32.35 32.64 9.32
C PRO A 86 31.92 31.93 8.01
N ASN A 87 32.77 32.00 6.96
CA ASN A 87 32.48 31.51 5.59
C ASN A 87 32.12 30.02 5.48
N ASP A 88 32.49 29.21 6.48
CA ASP A 88 32.32 27.75 6.47
C ASP A 88 31.08 27.29 7.27
N SER A 89 30.25 28.23 7.75
CA SER A 89 29.03 27.89 8.48
C SER A 89 27.82 27.81 7.55
N ILE A 90 27.22 26.62 7.51
CA ILE A 90 25.93 26.37 6.84
C ILE A 90 24.94 25.94 7.90
N ARG A 91 23.79 26.62 7.96
CA ARG A 91 22.69 26.27 8.86
C ARG A 91 21.50 25.76 8.06
N ARG A 92 20.85 24.69 8.53
CA ARG A 92 19.78 24.01 7.77
C ARG A 92 18.54 23.90 8.64
N PHE A 93 17.45 24.49 8.17
CA PHE A 93 16.16 24.42 8.81
C PHE A 93 15.16 23.68 7.94
N ARG A 94 14.37 22.79 8.56
CA ARG A 94 13.14 22.32 7.96
C ARG A 94 12.02 23.30 8.32
N VAL A 95 11.33 23.81 7.32
CA VAL A 95 10.18 24.68 7.50
C VAL A 95 8.96 23.80 7.77
N ALA A 96 8.48 23.82 9.01
CA ALA A 96 7.33 23.04 9.46
C ALA A 96 6.00 23.71 9.06
N GLN A 97 5.93 25.04 9.13
CA GLN A 97 4.74 25.82 8.79
C GLN A 97 5.13 27.23 8.35
N VAL A 98 4.48 27.73 7.29
CA VAL A 98 4.50 29.15 6.89
C VAL A 98 3.05 29.62 6.81
N THR A 99 2.75 30.74 7.44
CA THR A 99 1.47 31.45 7.27
C THR A 99 1.74 32.92 6.98
N ASP A 100 0.68 33.72 6.87
CA ASP A 100 0.83 35.16 6.67
C ASP A 100 1.54 35.85 7.85
N SER A 101 1.42 35.30 9.07
CA SER A 101 1.92 35.92 10.31
C SER A 101 2.86 35.05 11.15
N THR A 102 3.04 33.76 10.82
CA THR A 102 3.88 32.83 11.56
C THR A 102 4.81 32.02 10.65
N LEU A 103 6.01 31.74 11.15
CA LEU A 103 7.00 30.87 10.54
C LEU A 103 7.52 29.89 11.59
N SER A 104 7.42 28.59 11.32
CA SER A 104 7.94 27.54 12.19
C SER A 104 9.10 26.82 11.51
N LEU A 105 10.27 26.84 12.15
CA LEU A 105 11.50 26.21 11.67
C LEU A 105 11.93 25.12 12.64
N SER A 106 12.53 24.04 12.14
CA SER A 106 13.15 23.01 12.99
C SER A 106 14.57 22.67 12.57
N GLU A 107 15.44 22.49 13.55
CA GLU A 107 16.85 22.12 13.39
C GLU A 107 17.34 21.35 14.61
N ASN A 108 18.03 20.21 14.42
CA ASN A 108 18.70 19.45 15.48
C ASN A 108 17.87 19.27 16.77
N ASN A 109 16.60 18.86 16.63
CA ASN A 109 15.63 18.64 17.71
C ASN A 109 15.13 19.91 18.42
N LEU A 110 15.40 21.09 17.86
CA LEU A 110 14.87 22.38 18.32
C LEU A 110 13.81 22.89 17.35
N GLU A 111 12.75 23.45 17.92
CA GLU A 111 11.71 24.17 17.18
C GLU A 111 11.81 25.67 17.44
N TYR A 112 11.87 26.45 16.37
CA TYR A 112 11.91 27.90 16.39
C TYR A 112 10.58 28.43 15.85
N LEU A 113 9.86 29.17 16.69
CA LEU A 113 8.64 29.86 16.30
C LEU A 113 8.94 31.33 16.08
N LEU A 114 8.63 31.85 14.88
CA LEU A 114 8.79 33.24 14.51
C LEU A 114 7.45 33.88 14.10
N LYS A 115 7.30 35.19 14.35
CA LYS A 115 6.07 35.96 14.12
C LYS A 115 6.37 37.32 13.49
N LEU A 116 5.37 37.95 12.89
CA LEU A 116 5.50 39.33 12.37
C LEU A 116 5.56 40.39 13.50
N PRO A 117 6.34 41.49 13.30
CA PRO A 117 6.43 42.59 14.27
C PRO A 117 5.07 43.22 14.59
N GLY A 118 4.76 43.36 15.88
CA GLY A 118 3.54 44.05 16.35
C GLY A 118 2.31 43.15 16.59
N THR A 119 2.43 41.84 16.43
CA THR A 119 1.34 40.91 16.75
C THR A 119 1.31 40.64 18.27
N LYS A 120 0.46 41.34 19.01
CA LYS A 120 0.21 41.02 20.44
C LYS A 120 -0.22 39.57 20.58
N THR A 121 0.22 38.93 21.67
CA THR A 121 0.03 37.53 22.04
C THR A 121 -1.41 37.05 21.81
N ALA A 122 -1.70 36.59 20.58
CA ALA A 122 -2.79 35.66 20.38
C ALA A 122 -2.31 34.37 21.04
N VAL A 123 -3.04 33.95 22.08
CA VAL A 123 -2.95 32.60 22.62
C VAL A 123 -3.03 31.69 21.42
N ILE A 124 -1.90 31.05 21.10
CA ILE A 124 -1.85 29.95 20.16
C ILE A 124 -2.90 28.99 20.72
N PRO A 125 -4.00 28.66 20.01
CA PRO A 125 -4.61 27.38 20.28
C PRO A 125 -3.46 26.43 20.05
N GLN A 126 -2.94 25.85 21.13
CA GLN A 126 -2.14 24.65 21.01
C GLN A 126 -3.03 23.72 20.18
N THR A 127 -2.79 23.65 18.87
CA THR A 127 -2.93 22.37 18.23
C THR A 127 -1.94 21.54 19.00
N ASP A 128 -2.46 20.85 20.01
CA ASP A 128 -1.85 19.67 20.56
C ASP A 128 -1.34 18.92 19.33
N VAL A 129 -0.05 19.03 19.04
CA VAL A 129 0.68 17.90 18.53
C VAL A 129 0.59 16.94 19.70
N LYS A 130 -0.55 16.27 19.83
CA LYS A 130 -0.59 14.97 20.48
C LYS A 130 0.60 14.27 19.84
N ASN A 131 1.55 13.86 20.65
CA ASN A 131 2.41 12.74 20.31
C ASN A 131 1.45 11.60 19.94
N SER A 132 1.00 11.56 18.69
CA SER A 132 0.00 10.64 18.20
C SER A 132 0.74 9.37 17.87
N GLU A 133 1.25 8.74 18.94
CA GLU A 133 1.77 7.39 18.86
C GLU A 133 0.68 6.49 18.32
N ILE A 134 1.06 5.57 17.43
CA ILE A 134 0.15 4.55 16.93
C ILE A 134 -0.32 3.72 18.12
N ILE A 135 -1.63 3.64 18.31
CA ILE A 135 -2.22 2.86 19.40
C ILE A 135 -1.97 1.37 19.12
N PRO A 136 -1.25 0.66 20.01
CA PRO A 136 -0.93 -0.75 19.81
C PRO A 136 -2.18 -1.63 19.79
N SER A 137 -2.07 -2.78 19.12
CA SER A 137 -3.13 -3.78 19.06
C SER A 137 -3.44 -4.34 20.45
N GLN A 138 -4.69 -4.22 20.91
CA GLN A 138 -5.08 -4.57 22.29
C GLN A 138 -5.33 -6.08 22.51
N GLY A 139 -5.26 -6.88 21.45
CA GLY A 139 -5.55 -8.30 21.51
C GLY A 139 -7.05 -8.61 21.49
N PHE A 140 -7.36 -9.89 21.49
CA PHE A 140 -8.73 -10.39 21.31
C PHE A 140 -9.67 -9.92 22.45
N SER A 141 -10.85 -9.42 22.09
CA SER A 141 -11.92 -9.04 23.02
C SER A 141 -13.29 -9.51 22.53
N MET A 142 -14.29 -9.51 23.40
CA MET A 142 -15.67 -9.77 22.96
C MET A 142 -16.17 -8.73 21.95
N GLN A 143 -15.68 -7.49 22.06
CA GLN A 143 -15.99 -6.43 21.10
C GLN A 143 -15.38 -6.74 19.73
N SER A 144 -14.11 -7.14 19.68
CA SER A 144 -13.44 -7.50 18.42
C SER A 144 -14.09 -8.72 17.77
N LEU A 145 -14.51 -9.71 18.56
CA LEU A 145 -15.22 -10.90 18.09
C LEU A 145 -16.52 -10.56 17.37
N TRP A 146 -17.44 -9.84 18.02
CA TRP A 146 -18.75 -9.56 17.39
C TRP A 146 -18.60 -8.64 16.18
N ARG A 147 -17.67 -7.68 16.22
CA ARG A 147 -17.32 -6.82 15.07
C ARG A 147 -16.80 -7.64 13.90
N GLY A 148 -15.90 -8.59 14.16
CA GLY A 148 -15.39 -9.51 13.14
C GLY A 148 -16.47 -10.40 12.54
N ILE A 149 -17.36 -10.96 13.38
CA ILE A 149 -18.51 -11.75 12.92
C ILE A 149 -19.45 -10.90 12.05
N LEU A 150 -19.78 -9.69 12.47
CA LEU A 150 -20.58 -8.74 11.69
C LEU A 150 -19.94 -8.47 10.33
N GLY A 151 -18.63 -8.23 10.30
CA GLY A 151 -17.87 -8.02 9.07
C GLY A 151 -17.93 -9.21 8.12
N MET A 152 -17.65 -10.41 8.63
CA MET A 152 -17.73 -11.64 7.83
C MET A 152 -19.13 -11.87 7.28
N ILE A 153 -20.18 -11.71 8.09
CA ILE A 153 -21.58 -11.82 7.65
C ILE A 153 -21.88 -10.79 6.57
N SER A 154 -21.47 -9.53 6.76
CA SER A 154 -21.69 -8.44 5.78
C SER A 154 -21.05 -8.78 4.43
N LEU A 155 -19.82 -9.28 4.43
CA LEU A 155 -19.09 -9.68 3.23
C LEU A 155 -19.74 -10.89 2.53
N ILE A 156 -20.19 -11.88 3.30
CA ILE A 156 -20.94 -13.05 2.77
C ILE A 156 -22.27 -12.60 2.17
N VAL A 157 -22.98 -11.67 2.81
CA VAL A 157 -24.23 -11.10 2.30
C VAL A 157 -23.98 -10.38 0.98
N ILE A 158 -22.92 -9.57 0.87
CA ILE A 158 -22.54 -8.91 -0.39
C ILE A 158 -22.30 -9.97 -1.48
N ALA A 159 -21.49 -11.00 -1.21
CA ALA A 159 -21.26 -12.08 -2.17
C ALA A 159 -22.55 -12.82 -2.55
N PHE A 160 -23.44 -13.07 -1.59
CA PHE A 160 -24.74 -13.71 -1.81
C PHE A 160 -25.67 -12.87 -2.70
N LEU A 161 -25.67 -11.54 -2.53
CA LEU A 161 -26.46 -10.62 -3.36
C LEU A 161 -26.03 -10.70 -4.83
N PHE A 162 -24.73 -10.81 -5.10
CA PHE A 162 -24.15 -10.96 -6.44
C PHE A 162 -24.09 -12.41 -6.97
N SER A 163 -24.64 -13.38 -6.22
CA SER A 163 -24.65 -14.79 -6.61
C SER A 163 -25.50 -15.04 -7.86
N SER A 164 -25.00 -15.92 -8.73
CA SER A 164 -25.70 -16.34 -9.95
C SER A 164 -26.83 -17.33 -9.69
N ASN A 165 -26.75 -18.09 -8.58
CA ASN A 165 -27.77 -19.07 -8.21
C ASN A 165 -27.75 -19.30 -6.69
N ARG A 166 -28.49 -18.48 -5.95
CA ARG A 166 -28.54 -18.49 -4.48
C ARG A 166 -28.97 -19.83 -3.87
N LYS A 167 -29.75 -20.63 -4.60
CA LYS A 167 -30.28 -21.94 -4.13
C LYS A 167 -29.24 -23.06 -4.25
N ALA A 168 -28.26 -22.92 -5.14
CA ALA A 168 -27.24 -23.94 -5.38
C ALA A 168 -25.98 -23.78 -4.50
N ILE A 169 -25.95 -22.78 -3.61
CA ILE A 169 -24.80 -22.53 -2.73
C ILE A 169 -24.64 -23.71 -1.76
N ASN A 170 -23.48 -24.37 -1.80
CA ASN A 170 -23.12 -25.40 -0.83
C ASN A 170 -22.60 -24.75 0.46
N TRP A 171 -23.51 -24.51 1.41
CA TRP A 171 -23.18 -23.90 2.69
C TRP A 171 -22.22 -24.73 3.56
N LYS A 172 -22.13 -26.05 3.34
CA LYS A 172 -21.13 -26.89 4.01
C LYS A 172 -19.71 -26.51 3.54
N THR A 173 -19.49 -26.37 2.24
CA THR A 173 -18.20 -25.91 1.69
C THR A 173 -17.85 -24.50 2.17
N VAL A 174 -18.83 -23.60 2.19
CA VAL A 174 -18.67 -22.23 2.72
C VAL A 174 -18.24 -22.25 4.18
N GLY A 175 -18.96 -22.98 5.04
CA GLY A 175 -18.65 -23.09 6.46
C GLY A 175 -17.28 -23.71 6.74
N ILE A 176 -16.92 -24.80 6.04
CA ILE A 176 -15.61 -25.44 6.18
C ILE A 176 -14.50 -24.50 5.71
N GLY A 177 -14.68 -23.77 4.60
CA GLY A 177 -13.69 -22.83 4.09
C GLY A 177 -13.42 -21.67 5.04
N LEU A 178 -14.48 -21.07 5.61
CA LEU A 178 -14.35 -20.00 6.60
C LEU A 178 -13.71 -20.52 7.90
N ALA A 179 -14.12 -21.71 8.37
CA ALA A 179 -13.51 -22.33 9.53
C ALA A 179 -12.02 -22.62 9.30
N PHE A 180 -11.65 -23.13 8.13
CA PHE A 180 -10.25 -23.40 7.79
C PHE A 180 -9.42 -22.11 7.70
N GLN A 181 -9.97 -21.05 7.11
CA GLN A 181 -9.33 -19.73 7.07
C GLN A 181 -9.13 -19.15 8.48
N LEU A 182 -10.12 -19.29 9.35
CA LEU A 182 -10.04 -18.88 10.76
C LEU A 182 -8.99 -19.69 11.54
N LEU A 183 -8.93 -21.01 11.32
CA LEU A 183 -7.92 -21.88 11.93
C LEU A 183 -6.50 -21.50 11.51
N ILE A 184 -6.29 -21.17 10.22
CA ILE A 184 -4.99 -20.66 9.75
C ILE A 184 -4.66 -19.35 10.47
N ALA A 185 -5.60 -18.40 10.53
CA ALA A 185 -5.37 -17.11 11.17
C ALA A 185 -5.01 -17.24 12.66
N ILE A 186 -5.77 -18.05 13.41
CA ILE A 186 -5.48 -18.34 14.81
C ILE A 186 -4.13 -19.04 14.96
N GLY A 187 -3.84 -20.00 14.08
CA GLY A 187 -2.55 -20.69 14.03
C GLY A 187 -1.39 -19.71 13.90
N VAL A 188 -1.41 -18.87 12.88
CA VAL A 188 -0.29 -17.93 12.61
C VAL A 188 -0.20 -16.82 13.67
N LEU A 189 -1.32 -16.31 14.18
CA LEU A 189 -1.33 -15.14 15.06
C LEU A 189 -1.22 -15.48 16.56
N LYS A 190 -1.61 -16.69 16.98
CA LYS A 190 -1.67 -17.07 18.41
C LYS A 190 -0.86 -18.32 18.77
N VAL A 191 -0.65 -19.25 17.84
CA VAL A 191 0.05 -20.51 18.15
C VAL A 191 1.55 -20.35 17.87
N ASN A 192 2.36 -20.24 18.92
CA ASN A 192 3.81 -19.97 18.82
C ASN A 192 4.55 -20.89 17.83
N PHE A 193 4.26 -22.19 17.81
CA PHE A 193 4.91 -23.11 16.88
C PHE A 193 4.60 -22.78 15.40
N ILE A 194 3.34 -22.47 15.07
CA ILE A 194 2.93 -22.10 13.71
C ILE A 194 3.45 -20.71 13.35
N LYS A 195 3.37 -19.76 14.29
CA LYS A 195 3.96 -18.42 14.17
C LYS A 195 5.44 -18.51 13.81
N ASN A 196 6.23 -19.30 14.57
CA ASN A 196 7.66 -19.49 14.32
C ASN A 196 7.91 -20.12 12.94
N GLY A 197 7.04 -21.03 12.49
CA GLY A 197 7.09 -21.58 11.13
C GLY A 197 6.93 -20.49 10.05
N PHE A 198 5.93 -19.63 10.19
CA PHE A 198 5.72 -18.50 9.27
C PHE A 198 6.82 -17.44 9.36
N GLU A 199 7.36 -17.18 10.53
CA GLU A 199 8.51 -16.29 10.72
C GLU A 199 9.78 -16.89 10.10
N THR A 200 9.97 -18.20 10.18
CA THR A 200 11.09 -18.88 9.49
C THR A 200 10.98 -18.69 7.98
N VAL A 201 9.79 -18.92 7.40
CA VAL A 201 9.57 -18.68 5.97
C VAL A 201 9.71 -17.19 5.64
N GLY A 202 9.19 -16.29 6.47
CA GLY A 202 9.36 -14.84 6.33
C GLY A 202 10.83 -14.42 6.34
N GLN A 203 11.64 -15.02 7.21
CA GLN A 203 13.07 -14.78 7.27
C GLN A 203 13.79 -15.22 5.99
N LEU A 204 13.33 -16.29 5.33
CA LEU A 204 13.85 -16.66 4.00
C LEU A 204 13.60 -15.55 2.98
N PHE A 205 12.40 -14.95 2.96
CA PHE A 205 12.12 -13.81 2.09
C PHE A 205 13.01 -12.61 2.42
N VAL A 206 13.19 -12.29 3.70
CA VAL A 206 14.08 -11.20 4.14
C VAL A 206 15.53 -11.46 3.73
N ASN A 207 16.03 -12.68 3.87
CA ASN A 207 17.39 -13.04 3.44
C ASN A 207 17.55 -12.89 1.92
N VAL A 208 16.53 -13.25 1.14
CA VAL A 208 16.55 -13.05 -0.32
C VAL A 208 16.56 -11.56 -0.69
N LEU A 209 15.89 -10.69 0.08
CA LEU A 209 16.01 -9.23 -0.08
C LEU A 209 17.47 -8.79 0.08
N GLU A 210 18.18 -9.32 1.09
CA GLU A 210 19.60 -9.00 1.31
C GLU A 210 20.51 -9.52 0.19
N TYR A 211 20.25 -10.72 -0.37
CA TYR A 211 20.98 -11.21 -1.54
C TYR A 211 20.74 -10.34 -2.78
N THR A 212 19.51 -9.87 -2.96
CA THR A 212 19.18 -8.93 -4.05
C THR A 212 19.89 -7.59 -3.85
N ARG A 213 20.00 -7.12 -2.59
CA ARG A 213 20.70 -5.88 -2.25
C ARG A 213 22.17 -5.94 -2.67
N ALA A 214 22.86 -7.06 -2.44
CA ALA A 214 24.24 -7.23 -2.91
C ALA A 214 24.37 -7.07 -4.44
N GLY A 215 23.45 -7.65 -5.21
CA GLY A 215 23.40 -7.48 -6.67
C GLY A 215 23.07 -6.05 -7.10
N SER A 216 22.19 -5.38 -6.35
CA SER A 216 21.83 -3.98 -6.60
C SER A 216 22.98 -3.03 -6.26
N GLU A 217 23.74 -3.30 -5.21
CA GLU A 217 24.91 -2.52 -4.81
C GLU A 217 26.03 -2.63 -5.84
N PHE A 218 26.24 -3.81 -6.42
CA PHE A 218 27.14 -3.98 -7.55
C PHE A 218 26.72 -3.14 -8.77
N LEU A 219 25.42 -3.06 -9.08
CA LEU A 219 24.93 -2.33 -10.26
C LEU A 219 24.81 -0.81 -10.05
N PHE A 220 24.42 -0.38 -8.86
CA PHE A 220 23.99 1.01 -8.60
C PHE A 220 24.84 1.74 -7.54
N GLY A 221 25.73 1.02 -6.83
CA GLY A 221 26.70 1.60 -5.89
C GLY A 221 26.08 2.58 -4.89
N GLY A 222 26.69 3.77 -4.80
CA GLY A 222 26.28 4.83 -3.87
C GLY A 222 24.86 5.37 -4.04
N MET A 223 24.15 5.04 -5.13
CA MET A 223 22.73 5.41 -5.30
C MET A 223 21.80 4.65 -4.35
N LEU A 224 22.28 3.60 -3.68
CA LEU A 224 21.56 2.91 -2.62
C LEU A 224 21.79 3.54 -1.23
N ASP A 225 22.70 4.51 -1.10
CA ASP A 225 22.95 5.17 0.17
C ASP A 225 21.84 6.16 0.50
N ILE A 226 21.03 5.79 1.50
CA ILE A 226 19.89 6.55 1.98
C ILE A 226 20.31 7.82 2.70
N ASN A 227 21.51 7.85 3.29
CA ASN A 227 22.02 9.05 3.96
C ASN A 227 22.40 10.14 2.94
N SER A 228 22.71 9.73 1.71
CA SER A 228 23.06 10.63 0.61
C SER A 228 21.83 10.99 -0.24
N PHE A 229 21.17 9.99 -0.83
CA PHE A 229 20.11 10.18 -1.82
C PHE A 229 18.70 9.91 -1.31
N GLY A 230 18.56 9.48 -0.06
CA GLY A 230 17.28 8.98 0.45
C GLY A 230 16.91 7.61 -0.14
N PHE A 231 15.67 7.19 0.12
CA PHE A 231 15.15 5.93 -0.39
C PHE A 231 14.76 6.06 -1.88
N ILE A 232 15.59 5.53 -2.79
CA ILE A 232 15.26 5.49 -4.22
C ILE A 232 14.54 4.19 -4.56
N PHE A 233 13.22 4.30 -4.73
CA PHE A 233 12.34 3.19 -5.07
C PHE A 233 12.86 2.33 -6.24
N ALA A 234 13.24 2.97 -7.35
CA ALA A 234 13.61 2.28 -8.58
C ALA A 234 14.83 1.37 -8.41
N PHE A 235 15.77 1.71 -7.52
CA PHE A 235 16.99 0.93 -7.31
C PHE A 235 16.91 -0.01 -6.10
N GLN A 236 16.01 0.25 -5.15
CA GLN A 236 15.90 -0.57 -3.94
C GLN A 236 14.81 -1.65 -4.03
N VAL A 237 13.81 -1.48 -4.90
CA VAL A 237 12.61 -2.34 -4.91
C VAL A 237 12.49 -3.10 -6.23
N LEU A 238 12.64 -2.42 -7.37
CA LEU A 238 12.46 -3.07 -8.67
C LEU A 238 13.44 -4.24 -8.93
N PRO A 239 14.73 -4.17 -8.52
CA PRO A 239 15.65 -5.30 -8.67
C PRO A 239 15.19 -6.57 -7.92
N THR A 240 14.48 -6.41 -6.80
CA THR A 240 13.89 -7.52 -6.04
C THR A 240 12.90 -8.31 -6.89
N ILE A 241 12.07 -7.62 -7.66
CA ILE A 241 11.10 -8.27 -8.57
C ILE A 241 11.83 -9.12 -9.61
N ILE A 242 12.92 -8.61 -10.17
CA ILE A 242 13.74 -9.31 -11.17
C ILE A 242 14.34 -10.57 -10.56
N PHE A 243 15.01 -10.43 -9.40
CA PHE A 243 15.66 -11.54 -8.73
C PHE A 243 14.68 -12.63 -8.31
N PHE A 244 13.56 -12.25 -7.67
CA PHE A 244 12.56 -13.24 -7.25
C PHE A 244 11.88 -13.94 -8.44
N SER A 245 11.71 -13.27 -9.57
CA SER A 245 11.17 -13.89 -10.78
C SER A 245 12.15 -14.94 -11.33
N ALA A 246 13.45 -14.65 -11.34
CA ALA A 246 14.50 -15.62 -11.67
C ALA A 246 14.51 -16.81 -10.69
N LEU A 247 14.45 -16.54 -9.38
CA LEU A 247 14.42 -17.56 -8.34
C LEU A 247 13.18 -18.46 -8.48
N THR A 248 12.00 -17.87 -8.68
CA THR A 248 10.76 -18.62 -8.85
C THR A 248 10.81 -19.51 -10.09
N SER A 249 11.36 -19.01 -11.19
CA SER A 249 11.60 -19.80 -12.41
C SER A 249 12.51 -21.00 -12.16
N VAL A 250 13.59 -20.82 -11.39
CA VAL A 250 14.49 -21.92 -10.98
C VAL A 250 13.77 -22.96 -10.12
N LEU A 251 12.99 -22.51 -9.11
CA LEU A 251 12.21 -23.42 -8.26
C LEU A 251 11.17 -24.20 -9.06
N PHE A 252 10.60 -23.59 -10.09
CA PHE A 252 9.70 -24.23 -11.03
C PHE A 252 10.42 -25.25 -11.93
N TYR A 253 11.59 -24.91 -12.46
CA TYR A 253 12.42 -25.82 -13.26
C TYR A 253 12.79 -27.10 -12.50
N PHE A 254 13.14 -26.96 -11.21
CA PHE A 254 13.47 -28.10 -10.34
C PHE A 254 12.27 -28.90 -9.84
N GLY A 255 11.03 -28.47 -10.11
CA GLY A 255 9.84 -29.19 -9.67
C GLY A 255 9.39 -28.90 -8.23
N ILE A 256 10.05 -27.97 -7.53
CA ILE A 256 9.81 -27.71 -6.10
C ILE A 256 8.42 -27.10 -5.90
N ILE A 257 8.06 -26.10 -6.71
CA ILE A 257 6.74 -25.46 -6.66
C ILE A 257 5.64 -26.50 -6.91
N GLN A 258 5.84 -27.40 -7.88
CA GLN A 258 4.87 -28.42 -8.26
C GLN A 258 4.62 -29.41 -7.12
N VAL A 259 5.65 -29.80 -6.37
CA VAL A 259 5.51 -30.69 -5.20
C VAL A 259 4.69 -30.02 -4.10
N VAL A 260 5.03 -28.77 -3.75
CA VAL A 260 4.32 -28.01 -2.70
C VAL A 260 2.86 -27.77 -3.10
N VAL A 261 2.63 -27.28 -4.32
CA VAL A 261 1.30 -26.96 -4.83
C VAL A 261 0.44 -28.21 -4.98
N LYS A 262 1.01 -29.37 -5.36
CA LYS A 262 0.28 -30.64 -5.40
C LYS A 262 -0.21 -31.06 -4.02
N GLY A 263 0.63 -30.93 -2.98
CA GLY A 263 0.25 -31.24 -1.61
C GLY A 263 -0.87 -30.33 -1.10
N MET A 264 -0.74 -29.02 -1.32
CA MET A 264 -1.75 -28.04 -0.93
C MET A 264 -3.05 -28.19 -1.73
N GLY A 265 -2.95 -28.41 -3.04
CA GLY A 265 -4.11 -28.65 -3.91
C GLY A 265 -4.86 -29.93 -3.54
N TRP A 266 -4.15 -30.99 -3.15
CA TRP A 266 -4.78 -32.20 -2.61
C TRP A 266 -5.52 -31.92 -1.29
N LEU A 267 -4.89 -31.18 -0.37
CA LEU A 267 -5.50 -30.79 0.90
C LEU A 267 -6.79 -29.98 0.69
N LEU A 268 -6.73 -28.94 -0.14
CA LEU A 268 -7.88 -28.08 -0.47
C LEU A 268 -9.00 -28.87 -1.18
N THR A 269 -8.65 -29.76 -2.11
CA THR A 269 -9.60 -30.64 -2.81
C THR A 269 -10.37 -31.49 -1.81
N LYS A 270 -9.65 -32.15 -0.88
CA LYS A 270 -10.24 -33.06 0.11
C LYS A 270 -11.08 -32.33 1.16
N LEU A 271 -10.63 -31.15 1.60
CA LEU A 271 -11.33 -30.38 2.63
C LEU A 271 -12.59 -29.66 2.09
N LEU A 272 -12.50 -29.08 0.89
CA LEU A 272 -13.53 -28.17 0.38
C LEU A 272 -14.40 -28.78 -0.73
N ASN A 273 -14.09 -30.00 -1.16
CA ASN A 273 -14.82 -30.74 -2.19
C ASN A 273 -14.93 -29.94 -3.50
N ILE A 274 -13.77 -29.49 -3.98
CA ILE A 274 -13.59 -28.74 -5.24
C ILE A 274 -12.83 -29.59 -6.26
N SER A 275 -12.82 -29.20 -7.54
CA SER A 275 -12.12 -29.99 -8.55
C SER A 275 -10.59 -29.90 -8.39
N GLY A 276 -9.89 -30.94 -8.83
CA GLY A 276 -8.43 -31.02 -8.66
C GLY A 276 -7.70 -29.91 -9.42
N ALA A 277 -8.20 -29.54 -10.60
CA ALA A 277 -7.63 -28.47 -11.43
C ALA A 277 -7.83 -27.09 -10.78
N GLU A 278 -9.05 -26.75 -10.36
CA GLU A 278 -9.26 -25.44 -9.71
C GLU A 278 -8.50 -25.33 -8.39
N SER A 279 -8.40 -26.44 -7.64
CA SER A 279 -7.63 -26.51 -6.40
C SER A 279 -6.12 -26.29 -6.62
N LEU A 280 -5.54 -26.90 -7.65
CA LEU A 280 -4.13 -26.69 -8.01
C LEU A 280 -3.84 -25.25 -8.41
N SER A 281 -4.75 -24.61 -9.16
CA SER A 281 -4.59 -23.20 -9.53
C SER A 281 -4.63 -22.30 -8.30
N VAL A 282 -5.59 -22.50 -7.39
CA VAL A 282 -5.69 -21.71 -6.15
C VAL A 282 -4.49 -21.94 -5.23
N ALA A 283 -4.02 -23.18 -5.08
CA ALA A 283 -2.81 -23.48 -4.33
C ALA A 283 -1.55 -22.88 -4.98
N GLY A 284 -1.47 -22.88 -6.32
CA GLY A 284 -0.40 -22.24 -7.07
C GLY A 284 -0.34 -20.74 -6.84
N ASN A 285 -1.50 -20.08 -6.83
CA ASN A 285 -1.66 -18.64 -6.63
C ASN A 285 -1.14 -18.13 -5.27
N ILE A 286 -0.87 -19.00 -4.30
CA ILE A 286 -0.23 -18.62 -3.02
C ILE A 286 1.22 -18.16 -3.25
N PHE A 287 1.88 -18.68 -4.29
CA PHE A 287 3.28 -18.42 -4.60
C PHE A 287 3.47 -17.76 -5.97
N LEU A 288 2.66 -18.14 -6.93
CA LEU A 288 2.66 -17.68 -8.31
C LEU A 288 1.62 -16.58 -8.53
N GLY A 289 1.80 -15.76 -9.54
CA GLY A 289 0.81 -14.74 -9.88
C GLY A 289 -0.36 -15.29 -10.69
N GLN A 290 -1.30 -14.39 -10.97
CA GLN A 290 -2.57 -14.70 -11.63
C GLN A 290 -2.44 -15.21 -13.07
N THR A 291 -1.27 -15.04 -13.70
CA THR A 291 -0.97 -15.52 -15.06
C THR A 291 -0.11 -16.77 -15.07
N GLU A 292 0.68 -17.01 -14.03
CA GLU A 292 1.60 -18.14 -13.93
C GLU A 292 0.93 -19.35 -13.27
N ALA A 293 0.08 -19.16 -12.26
CA ALA A 293 -0.61 -20.27 -11.60
C ALA A 293 -1.50 -21.09 -12.56
N PRO A 294 -2.24 -20.48 -13.51
CA PRO A 294 -3.00 -21.23 -14.52
C PRO A 294 -2.14 -22.13 -15.43
N LEU A 295 -0.83 -21.87 -15.58
CA LEU A 295 0.06 -22.71 -16.37
C LEU A 295 0.14 -24.14 -15.82
N LEU A 296 0.06 -24.30 -14.50
CA LEU A 296 0.07 -25.60 -13.82
C LEU A 296 -1.08 -26.51 -14.26
N ILE A 297 -2.17 -25.91 -14.74
CA ILE A 297 -3.41 -26.58 -15.12
C ILE A 297 -3.79 -26.32 -16.58
N LYS A 298 -2.84 -25.87 -17.41
CA LYS A 298 -3.06 -25.50 -18.83
C LYS A 298 -3.87 -26.54 -19.61
N ALA A 299 -3.58 -27.83 -19.42
CA ALA A 299 -4.26 -28.94 -20.10
C ALA A 299 -5.76 -29.07 -19.75
N TYR A 300 -6.21 -28.46 -18.65
CA TYR A 300 -7.58 -28.54 -18.16
C TYR A 300 -8.39 -27.27 -18.44
N LEU A 301 -7.74 -26.11 -18.59
CA LEU A 301 -8.40 -24.79 -18.69
C LEU A 301 -9.50 -24.76 -19.75
N GLU A 302 -9.26 -25.35 -20.94
CA GLU A 302 -10.22 -25.33 -22.05
C GLU A 302 -11.53 -26.07 -21.70
N LYS A 303 -11.44 -27.10 -20.85
CA LYS A 303 -12.54 -27.99 -20.48
C LYS A 303 -13.21 -27.60 -19.16
N MET A 304 -12.69 -26.59 -18.45
CA MET A 304 -13.24 -26.16 -17.18
C MET A 304 -14.66 -25.59 -17.35
N ASN A 305 -15.52 -25.93 -16.40
CA ASN A 305 -16.84 -25.33 -16.32
C ASN A 305 -16.74 -23.88 -15.78
N LYS A 306 -17.88 -23.18 -15.78
CA LYS A 306 -17.95 -21.77 -15.39
C LYS A 306 -17.61 -21.51 -13.92
N SER A 307 -18.01 -22.40 -13.00
CA SER A 307 -17.69 -22.24 -11.57
C SER A 307 -16.19 -22.43 -11.34
N GLU A 308 -15.59 -23.41 -12.01
CA GLU A 308 -14.14 -23.66 -11.98
C GLU A 308 -13.35 -22.49 -12.55
N MET A 309 -13.74 -21.99 -13.72
CA MET A 309 -13.08 -20.85 -14.35
C MET A 309 -13.19 -19.59 -13.49
N LEU A 310 -14.34 -19.35 -12.85
CA LEU A 310 -14.48 -18.22 -11.93
C LEU A 310 -13.56 -18.37 -10.71
N LEU A 311 -13.38 -19.58 -10.15
CA LEU A 311 -12.44 -19.79 -9.06
C LEU A 311 -10.99 -19.56 -9.49
N VAL A 312 -10.59 -19.99 -10.69
CA VAL A 312 -9.24 -19.69 -11.22
C VAL A 312 -9.01 -18.18 -11.27
N MET A 313 -9.99 -17.43 -11.77
CA MET A 313 -9.90 -15.96 -11.84
C MET A 313 -9.86 -15.30 -10.46
N ILE A 314 -10.79 -15.66 -9.56
CA ILE A 314 -10.85 -15.11 -8.20
C ILE A 314 -9.60 -15.48 -7.41
N GLY A 315 -9.11 -16.72 -7.53
CA GLY A 315 -7.90 -17.18 -6.88
C GLY A 315 -6.69 -16.31 -7.25
N GLY A 316 -6.53 -15.97 -8.54
CA GLY A 316 -5.47 -15.08 -8.99
C GLY A 316 -5.61 -13.63 -8.49
N MET A 317 -6.84 -13.12 -8.37
CA MET A 317 -7.07 -11.75 -7.86
C MET A 317 -7.02 -11.66 -6.33
N ALA A 318 -7.27 -12.76 -5.62
CA ALA A 318 -7.30 -12.80 -4.17
C ALA A 318 -5.90 -12.87 -3.55
N THR A 319 -4.89 -13.31 -4.30
CA THR A 319 -3.52 -13.52 -3.81
C THR A 319 -2.52 -12.59 -4.50
N VAL A 320 -1.26 -12.64 -4.05
CA VAL A 320 -0.13 -11.95 -4.67
C VAL A 320 0.99 -12.94 -4.98
N ALA A 321 1.76 -12.66 -6.02
CA ALA A 321 2.94 -13.46 -6.38
C ALA A 321 4.07 -13.24 -5.37
N GLY A 322 4.90 -14.27 -5.15
CA GLY A 322 6.08 -14.17 -4.29
C GLY A 322 7.04 -13.06 -4.72
N ALA A 323 7.17 -12.81 -6.03
CA ALA A 323 8.06 -11.78 -6.56
C ALA A 323 7.69 -10.35 -6.15
N VAL A 324 6.40 -10.06 -6.04
CA VAL A 324 5.91 -8.74 -5.61
C VAL A 324 5.72 -8.65 -4.10
N LEU A 325 5.48 -9.78 -3.43
CA LEU A 325 5.39 -9.85 -1.97
C LEU A 325 6.67 -9.33 -1.29
N ALA A 326 7.83 -9.64 -1.87
CA ALA A 326 9.11 -9.14 -1.41
C ALA A 326 9.23 -7.60 -1.50
N ALA A 327 8.68 -6.98 -2.55
CA ALA A 327 8.60 -5.53 -2.67
C ALA A 327 7.73 -4.91 -1.56
N TYR A 328 6.60 -5.54 -1.22
CA TYR A 328 5.71 -5.07 -0.15
C TYR A 328 6.34 -5.19 1.24
N ILE A 329 7.13 -6.24 1.49
CA ILE A 329 7.97 -6.34 2.69
C ILE A 329 8.94 -5.17 2.75
N GLY A 330 9.56 -4.80 1.63
CA GLY A 330 10.43 -3.62 1.53
C GLY A 330 9.70 -2.31 1.84
N PHE A 331 8.52 -2.07 1.24
CA PHE A 331 7.73 -0.85 1.48
C PHE A 331 7.32 -0.68 2.94
N LEU A 332 6.81 -1.75 3.54
CA LEU A 332 6.27 -1.70 4.89
C LEU A 332 7.35 -1.89 5.96
N GLY A 333 8.42 -2.63 5.68
CA GLY A 333 9.51 -2.83 6.62
C GLY A 333 10.60 -1.76 6.56
N GLY A 334 10.71 -1.00 5.47
CA GLY A 334 11.78 -0.03 5.29
C GLY A 334 13.14 -0.70 5.42
N ASN A 335 14.02 -0.20 6.29
CA ASN A 335 15.31 -0.83 6.62
C ASN A 335 15.31 -1.58 7.96
N ASP A 336 14.18 -1.64 8.66
CA ASP A 336 14.09 -2.31 9.95
C ASP A 336 13.87 -3.81 9.72
N PRO A 337 14.83 -4.68 10.10
CA PRO A 337 14.70 -6.12 9.90
C PRO A 337 13.53 -6.72 10.69
N ALA A 338 13.22 -6.19 11.88
CA ALA A 338 12.12 -6.67 12.71
C ALA A 338 10.77 -6.33 12.09
N LEU A 339 10.61 -5.12 11.56
CA LEU A 339 9.40 -4.74 10.82
C LEU A 339 9.26 -5.53 9.52
N ARG A 340 10.34 -5.73 8.76
CA ARG A 340 10.32 -6.57 7.56
C ARG A 340 9.85 -7.98 7.87
N LEU A 341 10.36 -8.59 8.95
CA LEU A 341 9.95 -9.92 9.37
C LEU A 341 8.48 -9.96 9.81
N MET A 342 8.03 -8.93 10.55
CA MET A 342 6.63 -8.79 10.97
C MET A 342 5.70 -8.74 9.74
N PHE A 343 5.97 -7.86 8.78
CA PHE A 343 5.16 -7.74 7.56
C PHE A 343 5.29 -8.97 6.66
N ALA A 344 6.46 -9.60 6.57
CA ALA A 344 6.63 -10.87 5.84
C ALA A 344 5.70 -11.95 6.39
N LYS A 345 5.66 -12.12 7.71
CA LYS A 345 4.74 -13.06 8.37
C LYS A 345 3.28 -12.74 8.04
N HIS A 346 2.86 -11.47 8.13
CA HIS A 346 1.48 -11.07 7.85
C HIS A 346 1.10 -11.22 6.37
N LEU A 347 1.98 -10.87 5.43
CA LEU A 347 1.76 -11.03 3.99
C LEU A 347 1.69 -12.51 3.59
N LEU A 348 2.57 -13.35 4.13
CA LEU A 348 2.53 -14.80 3.90
C LEU A 348 1.24 -15.41 4.44
N ALA A 349 0.82 -15.02 5.64
CA ALA A 349 -0.44 -15.45 6.22
C ALA A 349 -1.63 -15.02 5.36
N ALA A 350 -1.64 -13.76 4.90
CA ALA A 350 -2.67 -13.25 4.00
C ALA A 350 -2.77 -14.06 2.71
N SER A 351 -1.64 -14.37 2.05
CA SER A 351 -1.62 -15.21 0.84
C SER A 351 -2.16 -16.61 1.07
N VAL A 352 -1.80 -17.27 2.18
CA VAL A 352 -2.30 -18.62 2.50
C VAL A 352 -3.79 -18.59 2.87
N MET A 353 -4.24 -17.58 3.61
CA MET A 353 -5.64 -17.39 3.98
C MET A 353 -6.54 -17.03 2.79
N ALA A 354 -5.99 -16.34 1.79
CA ALA A 354 -6.72 -15.95 0.59
C ALA A 354 -7.17 -17.16 -0.25
N ALA A 355 -6.46 -18.29 -0.20
CA ALA A 355 -6.86 -19.50 -0.93
C ALA A 355 -8.24 -20.06 -0.51
N PRO A 356 -8.49 -20.42 0.76
CA PRO A 356 -9.83 -20.82 1.19
C PRO A 356 -10.86 -19.69 1.07
N GLY A 357 -10.47 -18.42 1.30
CA GLY A 357 -11.36 -17.27 1.11
C GLY A 357 -11.85 -17.13 -0.34
N ALA A 358 -10.96 -17.28 -1.32
CA ALA A 358 -11.27 -17.29 -2.75
C ALA A 358 -12.23 -18.42 -3.12
N ILE A 359 -12.02 -19.62 -2.55
CA ILE A 359 -12.90 -20.77 -2.76
C ILE A 359 -14.31 -20.46 -2.23
N VAL A 360 -14.41 -20.00 -0.98
CA VAL A 360 -15.69 -19.64 -0.36
C VAL A 360 -16.45 -18.64 -1.21
N ILE A 361 -15.81 -17.53 -1.57
CA ILE A 361 -16.47 -16.45 -2.30
C ILE A 361 -16.80 -16.85 -3.74
N SER A 362 -15.92 -17.57 -4.42
CA SER A 362 -16.21 -18.09 -5.77
C SER A 362 -17.43 -19.00 -5.77
N LYS A 363 -17.49 -19.96 -4.83
CA LYS A 363 -18.60 -20.91 -4.75
C LYS A 363 -19.91 -20.27 -4.24
N ILE A 364 -19.87 -19.08 -3.65
CA ILE A 364 -21.07 -18.25 -3.41
C ILE A 364 -21.47 -17.51 -4.69
N LEU A 365 -20.54 -16.82 -5.36
CA LEU A 365 -20.81 -15.99 -6.54
C LEU A 365 -21.27 -16.80 -7.76
N TYR A 366 -20.71 -18.00 -7.94
CA TYR A 366 -21.10 -18.95 -8.98
C TYR A 366 -20.97 -20.39 -8.45
N PRO A 367 -22.01 -20.92 -7.82
CA PRO A 367 -21.97 -22.26 -7.23
C PRO A 367 -21.75 -23.36 -8.26
N GLN A 368 -21.10 -24.44 -7.81
CA GLN A 368 -20.85 -25.62 -8.60
C GLN A 368 -22.14 -26.44 -8.75
N THR A 369 -22.66 -26.55 -9.97
CA THR A 369 -23.85 -27.37 -10.29
C THR A 369 -23.52 -28.59 -11.15
N GLU A 370 -22.40 -28.55 -11.86
CA GLU A 370 -21.93 -29.63 -12.73
C GLU A 370 -21.05 -30.60 -11.91
N PRO A 371 -20.95 -31.89 -12.31
CA PRO A 371 -20.06 -32.83 -11.64
C PRO A 371 -18.60 -32.36 -11.75
N ILE A 372 -17.85 -32.58 -10.67
CA ILE A 372 -16.43 -32.21 -10.58
C ILE A 372 -15.53 -33.41 -10.79
N ASN A 373 -14.37 -33.19 -11.42
CA ASN A 373 -13.28 -34.17 -11.41
C ASN A 373 -12.28 -33.81 -10.29
N THR A 374 -12.16 -34.67 -9.30
CA THR A 374 -11.26 -34.47 -8.15
C THR A 374 -9.82 -34.90 -8.41
N ASP A 375 -9.49 -35.40 -9.61
CA ASP A 375 -8.13 -35.80 -9.96
C ASP A 375 -7.18 -34.60 -9.97
N VAL A 376 -6.15 -34.67 -9.13
CA VAL A 376 -5.09 -33.66 -9.01
C VAL A 376 -3.90 -34.10 -9.86
N LYS A 377 -3.86 -33.64 -11.11
CA LYS A 377 -2.73 -33.88 -12.03
C LYS A 377 -2.08 -32.54 -12.40
N VAL A 378 -0.84 -32.36 -11.99
CA VAL A 378 -0.03 -31.17 -12.31
C VAL A 378 0.62 -31.35 -13.68
N SER A 379 0.62 -30.31 -14.51
CA SER A 379 1.40 -30.31 -15.75
C SER A 379 2.90 -30.51 -15.46
N SER A 380 3.56 -31.38 -16.22
CA SER A 380 5.01 -31.57 -16.17
C SER A 380 5.77 -30.65 -17.14
N GLU A 381 5.10 -29.66 -17.74
CA GLU A 381 5.77 -28.61 -18.53
C GLU A 381 6.82 -27.91 -17.63
N LYS A 382 8.07 -27.86 -18.09
CA LYS A 382 9.17 -27.16 -17.41
C LYS A 382 9.33 -25.76 -18.00
N ILE A 383 9.71 -24.80 -17.16
CA ILE A 383 10.19 -23.50 -17.62
C ILE A 383 11.69 -23.62 -17.87
N GLY A 384 12.12 -23.41 -19.11
CA GLY A 384 13.52 -23.53 -19.51
C GLY A 384 13.98 -24.97 -19.79
N SER A 385 14.94 -25.08 -20.69
CA SER A 385 15.60 -26.34 -21.10
C SER A 385 16.65 -26.82 -20.10
N ASN A 386 17.27 -25.90 -19.36
CA ASN A 386 18.29 -26.15 -18.36
C ASN A 386 18.28 -25.09 -17.25
N PHE A 387 19.12 -25.25 -16.22
CA PHE A 387 19.18 -24.34 -15.07
C PHE A 387 19.48 -22.88 -15.44
N LEU A 388 20.46 -22.65 -16.33
CA LEU A 388 20.83 -21.29 -16.75
C LEU A 388 19.74 -20.66 -17.61
N ASP A 389 19.11 -21.47 -18.45
CA ASP A 389 17.95 -21.06 -19.26
C ASP A 389 16.75 -20.68 -18.35
N ALA A 390 16.48 -21.43 -17.29
CA ALA A 390 15.46 -21.08 -16.31
C ALA A 390 15.74 -19.73 -15.61
N ILE A 391 17.00 -19.45 -15.25
CA ILE A 391 17.42 -18.15 -14.72
C ILE A 391 17.19 -17.04 -15.75
N ALA A 392 17.65 -17.23 -16.99
CA ALA A 392 17.56 -16.21 -18.04
C ALA A 392 16.11 -15.85 -18.38
N ASN A 393 15.25 -16.86 -18.51
CA ASN A 393 13.82 -16.66 -18.77
C ASN A 393 13.15 -15.95 -17.59
N GLY A 394 13.39 -16.40 -16.36
CA GLY A 394 12.82 -15.77 -15.17
C GLY A 394 13.31 -14.34 -14.95
N THR A 395 14.57 -14.06 -15.28
CA THR A 395 15.15 -12.70 -15.25
C THR A 395 14.48 -11.79 -16.28
N THR A 396 14.25 -12.28 -17.50
CA THR A 396 13.61 -11.49 -18.57
C THR A 396 12.16 -11.17 -18.24
N GLU A 397 11.41 -12.15 -17.74
CA GLU A 397 10.03 -11.94 -17.28
C GLU A 397 9.99 -10.99 -16.08
N GLY A 398 10.91 -11.17 -15.13
CA GLY A 398 11.07 -10.27 -13.98
C GLY A 398 11.39 -8.83 -14.38
N LEU A 399 12.26 -8.63 -15.38
CA LEU A 399 12.59 -7.30 -15.92
C LEU A 399 11.36 -6.64 -16.54
N ARG A 400 10.61 -7.36 -17.38
CA ARG A 400 9.36 -6.86 -17.96
C ARG A 400 8.38 -6.46 -16.86
N LEU A 401 8.21 -7.31 -15.85
CA LEU A 401 7.35 -7.03 -14.70
C LEU A 401 7.81 -5.78 -13.94
N ALA A 402 9.10 -5.67 -13.62
CA ALA A 402 9.68 -4.55 -12.90
C ALA A 402 9.52 -3.22 -13.64
N VAL A 403 9.80 -3.19 -14.96
CA VAL A 403 9.61 -2.00 -15.79
C VAL A 403 8.13 -1.62 -15.89
N ASN A 404 7.25 -2.61 -16.08
CA ASN A 404 5.81 -2.37 -16.12
C ASN A 404 5.30 -1.78 -14.79
N VAL A 405 5.77 -2.31 -13.64
CA VAL A 405 5.44 -1.77 -12.31
C VAL A 405 5.94 -0.33 -12.17
N GLY A 406 7.21 -0.05 -12.50
CA GLY A 406 7.77 1.30 -12.41
C GLY A 406 7.03 2.32 -13.28
N ALA A 407 6.75 1.96 -14.54
CA ALA A 407 6.01 2.81 -15.47
C ALA A 407 4.57 3.03 -15.03
N MET A 408 3.88 1.96 -14.59
CA MET A 408 2.52 2.03 -14.08
C MET A 408 2.43 2.96 -12.87
N LEU A 409 3.35 2.82 -11.90
CA LEU A 409 3.39 3.66 -10.72
C LEU A 409 3.57 5.14 -11.06
N LEU A 410 4.53 5.47 -11.93
CA LEU A 410 4.75 6.85 -12.38
C LEU A 410 3.47 7.44 -12.98
N VAL A 411 2.84 6.71 -13.90
CA VAL A 411 1.63 7.17 -14.60
C VAL A 411 0.44 7.33 -13.65
N PHE A 412 0.19 6.35 -12.77
CA PHE A 412 -0.94 6.43 -11.85
C PHE A 412 -0.77 7.51 -10.79
N VAL A 413 0.43 7.69 -10.22
CA VAL A 413 0.68 8.77 -9.26
C VAL A 413 0.47 10.13 -9.94
N ALA A 414 0.94 10.30 -11.18
CA ALA A 414 0.70 11.51 -11.95
C ALA A 414 -0.80 11.74 -12.24
N PHE A 415 -1.55 10.69 -12.58
CA PHE A 415 -3.00 10.81 -12.77
C PHE A 415 -3.74 11.15 -11.49
N ILE A 416 -3.38 10.54 -10.35
CA ILE A 416 -3.95 10.87 -9.04
C ILE A 416 -3.69 12.35 -8.72
N ALA A 417 -2.45 12.82 -8.88
CA ALA A 417 -2.10 14.22 -8.66
C ALA A 417 -2.88 15.16 -9.59
N MET A 418 -3.01 14.82 -10.87
CA MET A 418 -3.79 15.59 -11.84
C MET A 418 -5.27 15.63 -11.47
N PHE A 419 -5.88 14.49 -11.11
CA PHE A 419 -7.27 14.43 -10.68
C PHE A 419 -7.49 15.21 -9.39
N ASN A 420 -6.58 15.13 -8.44
CA ASN A 420 -6.64 15.92 -7.20
C ASN A 420 -6.53 17.42 -7.48
N GLY A 421 -5.71 17.85 -8.44
CA GLY A 421 -5.67 19.24 -8.88
C GLY A 421 -7.01 19.71 -9.49
N ILE A 422 -7.62 18.89 -10.34
CA ILE A 422 -8.93 19.20 -10.95
C ILE A 422 -10.04 19.20 -9.89
N LEU A 423 -10.08 18.19 -9.03
CA LEU A 423 -11.08 18.05 -7.97
C LEU A 423 -10.94 19.15 -6.92
N GLY A 424 -9.71 19.53 -6.56
CA GLY A 424 -9.43 20.65 -5.67
C GLY A 424 -9.99 21.95 -6.25
N TRP A 425 -9.72 22.24 -7.53
CA TRP A 425 -10.28 23.40 -8.22
C TRP A 425 -11.82 23.39 -8.27
N VAL A 426 -12.43 22.24 -8.59
CA VAL A 426 -13.90 22.10 -8.54
C VAL A 426 -14.40 22.36 -7.12
N GLY A 427 -13.69 21.86 -6.12
CA GLY A 427 -13.98 22.06 -4.71
C GLY A 427 -13.86 23.52 -4.25
N ASP A 428 -12.95 24.30 -4.84
CA ASP A 428 -12.74 25.73 -4.53
C ASP A 428 -13.78 26.62 -5.21
N VAL A 429 -14.18 26.28 -6.45
CA VAL A 429 -15.25 27.00 -7.16
C VAL A 429 -16.64 26.69 -6.57
N THR A 430 -16.76 25.58 -5.85
CA THR A 430 -17.98 25.18 -5.14
C THR A 430 -17.80 25.31 -3.63
N THR A 431 -18.83 24.99 -2.84
CA THR A 431 -18.72 24.91 -1.37
C THR A 431 -18.33 23.50 -0.89
N ILE A 432 -17.83 22.64 -1.80
CA ILE A 432 -17.58 21.24 -1.49
C ILE A 432 -16.32 21.09 -0.64
N ASN A 433 -15.28 21.91 -0.83
CA ASN A 433 -14.08 21.84 0.01
C ASN A 433 -14.39 22.11 1.48
N ASP A 434 -15.23 23.10 1.79
CA ASP A 434 -15.69 23.37 3.15
C ASP A 434 -16.47 22.19 3.74
N TRP A 435 -17.33 21.56 2.94
CA TRP A 435 -18.07 20.38 3.37
C TRP A 435 -17.13 19.19 3.64
N VAL A 436 -16.15 18.95 2.77
CA VAL A 436 -15.16 17.87 2.92
C VAL A 436 -14.31 18.11 4.16
N ALA A 437 -13.84 19.33 4.39
CA ALA A 437 -13.08 19.71 5.58
C ALA A 437 -13.88 19.55 6.88
N ALA A 438 -15.20 19.79 6.84
CA ALA A 438 -16.06 19.66 8.00
C ALA A 438 -16.50 18.22 8.31
N ASN A 439 -16.56 17.34 7.30
CA ASN A 439 -17.18 16.01 7.43
C ASN A 439 -16.25 14.82 7.17
N SER A 440 -14.99 15.08 6.81
CA SER A 440 -14.02 14.03 6.50
C SER A 440 -12.65 14.31 7.13
N ALA A 441 -11.72 13.36 7.01
CA ALA A 441 -10.33 13.55 7.41
C ALA A 441 -9.53 14.45 6.45
N TYR A 442 -10.09 14.81 5.30
CA TYR A 442 -9.39 15.52 4.23
C TYR A 442 -9.72 17.01 4.27
N LYS A 443 -8.75 17.85 3.90
CA LYS A 443 -8.90 19.32 3.87
C LYS A 443 -9.62 19.82 2.62
N SER A 444 -9.60 19.05 1.55
CA SER A 444 -10.17 19.42 0.25
C SER A 444 -10.64 18.18 -0.50
N LEU A 445 -11.49 18.40 -1.51
CA LEU A 445 -11.97 17.37 -2.40
C LEU A 445 -10.79 16.77 -3.18
N SER A 446 -10.58 15.48 -3.00
CA SER A 446 -9.57 14.70 -3.70
C SER A 446 -10.12 13.33 -4.05
N LEU A 447 -9.41 12.59 -4.90
CA LEU A 447 -9.74 11.21 -5.23
C LEU A 447 -9.76 10.34 -3.97
N GLU A 448 -8.79 10.55 -3.08
CA GLU A 448 -8.71 9.91 -1.76
C GLU A 448 -9.94 10.21 -0.92
N ALA A 449 -10.39 11.47 -0.87
CA ALA A 449 -11.59 11.86 -0.12
C ALA A 449 -12.85 11.17 -0.65
N ILE A 450 -12.99 11.09 -1.98
CA ILE A 450 -14.12 10.42 -2.63
C ILE A 450 -14.10 8.92 -2.32
N LEU A 451 -12.98 8.25 -2.59
CA LEU A 451 -12.85 6.80 -2.39
C LEU A 451 -12.96 6.42 -0.91
N GLY A 452 -12.33 7.21 -0.03
CA GLY A 452 -12.43 7.08 1.42
C GLY A 452 -13.86 7.16 1.90
N THR A 453 -14.63 8.14 1.40
CA THR A 453 -16.04 8.30 1.77
C THR A 453 -16.91 7.15 1.23
N VAL A 454 -16.70 6.73 -0.02
CA VAL A 454 -17.47 5.64 -0.66
C VAL A 454 -17.27 4.31 0.06
N PHE A 455 -16.04 3.99 0.46
CA PHE A 455 -15.72 2.70 1.08
C PHE A 455 -15.71 2.71 2.62
N ALA A 456 -15.75 3.88 3.27
CA ALA A 456 -15.78 4.00 4.74
C ALA A 456 -16.87 3.14 5.42
N PRO A 457 -18.14 3.08 4.93
CA PRO A 457 -19.16 2.24 5.54
C PRO A 457 -18.77 0.75 5.54
N LEU A 458 -18.15 0.27 4.46
CA LEU A 458 -17.66 -1.09 4.38
C LEU A 458 -16.50 -1.32 5.34
N MET A 459 -15.58 -0.36 5.47
CA MET A 459 -14.45 -0.44 6.41
C MET A 459 -14.93 -0.55 7.86
N TRP A 460 -15.94 0.24 8.22
CA TRP A 460 -16.55 0.16 9.54
C TRP A 460 -17.23 -1.20 9.79
N LEU A 461 -17.92 -1.77 8.79
CA LEU A 461 -18.55 -3.09 8.90
C LEU A 461 -17.54 -4.21 9.13
N ILE A 462 -16.36 -4.15 8.50
CA ILE A 462 -15.30 -5.17 8.67
C ILE A 462 -14.48 -5.00 9.96
N GLY A 463 -14.86 -4.06 10.83
CA GLY A 463 -14.28 -3.92 12.17
C GLY A 463 -13.15 -2.89 12.29
N VAL A 464 -12.99 -1.99 11.30
CA VAL A 464 -12.10 -0.82 11.41
C VAL A 464 -12.71 0.21 12.37
N ALA A 465 -11.85 0.90 13.12
CA ALA A 465 -12.23 1.99 14.01
C ALA A 465 -12.76 3.20 13.21
N LYS A 466 -13.58 4.05 13.84
CA LYS A 466 -14.21 5.18 13.14
C LYS A 466 -13.17 6.20 12.66
N GLU A 467 -12.09 6.32 13.41
CA GLU A 467 -10.95 7.21 13.21
C GLU A 467 -10.22 6.86 11.90
N ASP A 468 -10.10 5.57 11.59
CA ASP A 468 -9.33 5.07 10.45
C ASP A 468 -10.19 4.72 9.23
N MET A 469 -11.53 4.73 9.34
CA MET A 469 -12.41 4.17 8.31
C MET A 469 -12.29 4.87 6.94
N PHE A 470 -12.05 6.19 6.92
CA PHE A 470 -11.89 6.94 5.69
C PHE A 470 -10.56 6.61 5.00
N LEU A 471 -9.46 6.59 5.76
CA LEU A 471 -8.14 6.24 5.26
C LEU A 471 -8.09 4.78 4.76
N MET A 472 -8.72 3.86 5.49
CA MET A 472 -8.88 2.47 5.06
C MET A 472 -9.73 2.36 3.79
N GLY A 473 -10.77 3.20 3.66
CA GLY A 473 -11.63 3.26 2.47
C GLY A 473 -10.85 3.76 1.25
N GLN A 474 -10.00 4.76 1.44
CA GLN A 474 -9.09 5.28 0.42
C GLN A 474 -8.16 4.16 -0.05
N LEU A 475 -7.51 3.44 0.87
CA LEU A 475 -6.59 2.35 0.52
C LEU A 475 -7.29 1.27 -0.31
N LEU A 476 -8.52 0.88 0.06
CA LEU A 476 -9.30 -0.06 -0.74
C LEU A 476 -9.62 0.51 -2.13
N GLY A 477 -10.11 1.75 -2.20
CA GLY A 477 -10.49 2.37 -3.46
C GLY A 477 -9.31 2.54 -4.41
N ILE A 478 -8.15 2.99 -3.91
CA ILE A 478 -6.92 3.14 -4.69
C ILE A 478 -6.42 1.79 -5.19
N LYS A 479 -6.49 0.74 -4.36
CA LYS A 479 -6.20 -0.63 -4.80
C LYS A 479 -7.07 -1.03 -5.98
N LEU A 480 -8.38 -0.79 -5.92
CA LEU A 480 -9.31 -1.20 -6.98
C LEU A 480 -9.13 -0.38 -8.27
N ALA A 481 -8.97 0.94 -8.13
CA ALA A 481 -8.88 1.88 -9.23
C ALA A 481 -7.53 1.84 -9.96
N ALA A 482 -6.45 1.66 -9.20
CA ALA A 482 -5.09 1.60 -9.71
C ALA A 482 -4.48 0.20 -9.52
N SER A 483 -3.84 -0.03 -8.37
CA SER A 483 -3.26 -1.31 -8.02
C SER A 483 -2.93 -1.38 -6.54
N GLU A 484 -2.75 -2.60 -6.04
CA GLU A 484 -2.26 -2.86 -4.69
C GLU A 484 -0.85 -2.28 -4.45
N PHE A 485 -0.02 -2.15 -5.49
CA PHE A 485 1.27 -1.46 -5.39
C PHE A 485 1.12 -0.01 -4.95
N VAL A 486 0.23 0.76 -5.60
CA VAL A 486 -0.05 2.15 -5.20
C VAL A 486 -0.65 2.17 -3.79
N GLY A 487 -1.53 1.21 -3.48
CA GLY A 487 -2.11 1.05 -2.14
C GLY A 487 -1.05 0.83 -1.05
N TYR A 488 -0.05 -0.03 -1.29
CA TYR A 488 1.02 -0.28 -0.31
C TYR A 488 1.95 0.92 -0.11
N ILE A 489 2.20 1.71 -1.14
CA ILE A 489 2.97 2.95 -1.02
C ILE A 489 2.20 3.96 -0.14
N GLN A 490 0.90 4.12 -0.39
CA GLN A 490 0.06 4.96 0.47
C GLN A 490 -0.02 4.41 1.90
N LEU A 491 -0.10 3.09 2.09
CA LEU A 491 -0.05 2.51 3.43
C LEU A 491 1.27 2.79 4.13
N ALA A 492 2.40 2.75 3.41
CA ALA A 492 3.71 3.07 3.97
C ALA A 492 3.81 4.53 4.45
N GLU A 493 3.12 5.46 3.77
CA GLU A 493 2.98 6.86 4.19
C GLU A 493 2.01 7.01 5.37
N LEU A 494 0.82 6.39 5.28
CA LEU A 494 -0.22 6.49 6.31
C LEU A 494 0.15 5.81 7.62
N LYS A 495 1.09 4.88 7.64
CA LYS A 495 1.61 4.31 8.89
C LYS A 495 2.69 5.19 9.55
N ASN A 496 3.15 6.25 8.89
CA ASN A 496 4.17 7.14 9.44
C ASN A 496 3.48 8.26 10.21
N VAL A 497 3.71 8.33 11.53
CA VAL A 497 3.15 9.38 12.41
C VAL A 497 3.61 10.79 12.04
N SER A 498 4.69 10.91 11.27
CA SER A 498 5.17 12.21 10.74
C SER A 498 4.35 12.71 9.55
N SER A 499 3.47 11.87 8.99
CA SER A 499 2.60 12.23 7.87
C SER A 499 1.43 13.08 8.37
N GLY A 500 1.03 14.10 7.60
CA GLY A 500 -0.09 14.98 7.97
C GLY A 500 -1.43 14.24 8.13
N LEU A 501 -1.59 13.10 7.46
CA LEU A 501 -2.63 12.11 7.71
C LEU A 501 -1.96 10.78 8.01
N HIS A 502 -2.35 10.14 9.10
CA HIS A 502 -1.84 8.83 9.48
C HIS A 502 -2.94 7.97 10.09
N LEU A 503 -2.77 6.65 10.04
CA LEU A 503 -3.61 5.69 10.73
C LEU A 503 -3.35 5.79 12.24
N THR A 504 -4.43 5.70 13.00
CA THR A 504 -4.42 5.84 14.46
C THR A 504 -4.03 4.53 15.14
N TYR A 505 -4.50 3.39 14.61
CA TYR A 505 -4.36 2.08 15.24
C TYR A 505 -3.43 1.14 14.48
N GLU A 506 -2.56 0.41 15.21
CA GLU A 506 -1.71 -0.65 14.64
C GLU A 506 -2.57 -1.75 13.99
N LYS A 507 -3.72 -2.06 14.60
CA LYS A 507 -4.71 -2.97 14.02
C LYS A 507 -5.08 -2.56 12.60
N SER A 508 -5.30 -1.28 12.32
CA SER A 508 -5.67 -0.81 10.99
C SER A 508 -4.53 -1.00 9.99
N ILE A 509 -3.27 -0.80 10.41
CA ILE A 509 -2.09 -1.05 9.58
C ILE A 509 -1.99 -2.56 9.21
N ILE A 510 -2.19 -3.44 10.19
CA ILE A 510 -2.18 -4.89 9.96
C ILE A 510 -3.38 -5.28 9.09
N MET A 511 -4.59 -4.80 9.36
CA MET A 511 -5.76 -5.06 8.52
C MET A 511 -5.56 -4.57 7.09
N ALA A 512 -4.97 -3.39 6.89
CA ALA A 512 -4.65 -2.84 5.58
C ALA A 512 -3.66 -3.75 4.84
N THR A 513 -2.67 -4.32 5.55
CA THR A 513 -1.73 -5.28 4.97
C THR A 513 -2.46 -6.50 4.39
N TYR A 514 -3.46 -7.05 5.09
CA TYR A 514 -4.25 -8.18 4.57
C TYR A 514 -5.21 -7.76 3.46
N MET A 515 -5.85 -6.60 3.61
CA MET A 515 -6.80 -6.06 2.64
C MET A 515 -6.13 -5.76 1.30
N LEU A 516 -4.91 -5.21 1.34
CA LEU A 516 -4.15 -4.87 0.14
C LEU A 516 -3.53 -6.10 -0.51
N CYS A 517 -3.25 -7.17 0.24
CA CYS A 517 -2.72 -8.42 -0.27
C CYS A 517 -3.71 -9.13 -1.23
N GLY A 518 -3.63 -8.80 -2.52
CA GLY A 518 -4.35 -9.44 -3.61
C GLY A 518 -4.35 -8.56 -4.87
N PHE A 519 -4.25 -9.17 -6.05
CA PHE A 519 -4.27 -8.48 -7.34
C PHE A 519 -5.65 -7.96 -7.81
N ALA A 520 -6.67 -7.94 -6.95
CA ALA A 520 -8.01 -7.47 -7.30
C ALA A 520 -8.01 -5.96 -7.63
N ASN A 521 -7.93 -5.63 -8.93
CA ASN A 521 -8.05 -4.28 -9.50
C ASN A 521 -8.60 -4.36 -10.95
N PHE A 522 -9.00 -3.22 -11.54
CA PHE A 522 -9.56 -3.22 -12.89
C PHE A 522 -8.57 -3.67 -13.98
N ALA A 523 -7.27 -3.37 -13.83
CA ALA A 523 -6.25 -3.78 -14.78
C ALA A 523 -6.07 -5.31 -14.80
N SER A 524 -6.20 -5.98 -13.65
CA SER A 524 -6.10 -7.43 -13.52
C SER A 524 -7.15 -8.19 -14.34
N ILE A 525 -8.32 -7.59 -14.61
CA ILE A 525 -9.30 -8.18 -15.53
C ILE A 525 -8.67 -8.34 -16.92
N GLY A 526 -8.02 -7.29 -17.43
CA GLY A 526 -7.33 -7.31 -18.72
C GLY A 526 -6.17 -8.31 -18.72
N ILE A 527 -5.37 -8.33 -17.66
CA ILE A 527 -4.23 -9.25 -17.49
C ILE A 527 -4.71 -10.70 -17.53
N GLN A 528 -5.79 -11.06 -16.85
CA GLN A 528 -6.31 -12.43 -16.86
C GLN A 528 -6.94 -12.82 -18.21
N ILE A 529 -7.66 -11.91 -18.86
CA ILE A 529 -8.22 -12.17 -20.20
C ILE A 529 -7.09 -12.41 -21.21
N GLY A 530 -6.01 -11.64 -21.13
CA GLY A 530 -4.83 -11.81 -21.97
C GLY A 530 -4.07 -13.10 -21.65
N GLY A 531 -3.65 -13.25 -20.39
CA GLY A 531 -2.84 -14.37 -19.92
C GLY A 531 -3.58 -15.70 -19.99
N ILE A 532 -4.64 -15.89 -19.22
CA ILE A 532 -5.42 -17.14 -19.22
C ILE A 532 -6.01 -17.39 -20.61
N GLY A 533 -6.52 -16.34 -21.27
CA GLY A 533 -7.10 -16.47 -22.61
C GLY A 533 -6.11 -16.77 -23.73
N SER A 534 -4.80 -16.67 -23.48
CA SER A 534 -3.76 -17.18 -24.40
C SER A 534 -3.49 -18.67 -24.19
N LEU A 535 -3.67 -19.17 -22.97
CA LEU A 535 -3.56 -20.59 -22.62
C LEU A 535 -4.81 -21.37 -23.02
N ALA A 536 -5.97 -20.70 -22.99
CA ALA A 536 -7.29 -21.27 -23.24
C ALA A 536 -8.16 -20.36 -24.14
N PRO A 537 -7.91 -20.31 -25.47
CA PRO A 537 -8.57 -19.37 -26.37
C PRO A 537 -10.10 -19.47 -26.39
N GLY A 538 -10.68 -20.67 -26.26
CA GLY A 538 -12.13 -20.87 -26.21
C GLY A 538 -12.80 -20.29 -24.97
N GLN A 539 -12.03 -20.01 -23.91
CA GLN A 539 -12.54 -19.46 -22.66
C GLN A 539 -12.50 -17.93 -22.61
N ARG A 540 -11.93 -17.23 -23.60
CA ARG A 540 -11.82 -15.75 -23.62
C ARG A 540 -13.15 -15.04 -23.38
N LYS A 541 -14.25 -15.55 -23.96
CA LYS A 541 -15.60 -14.99 -23.75
C LYS A 541 -16.08 -15.17 -22.31
N THR A 542 -15.80 -16.32 -21.70
CA THR A 542 -16.12 -16.60 -20.30
C THR A 542 -15.33 -15.68 -19.37
N LEU A 543 -14.01 -15.55 -19.59
CA LEU A 543 -13.12 -14.67 -18.83
C LEU A 543 -13.61 -13.21 -18.86
N SER A 544 -13.92 -12.69 -20.05
CA SER A 544 -14.44 -11.33 -20.20
C SER A 544 -15.77 -11.12 -19.46
N LYS A 545 -16.70 -12.08 -19.55
CA LYS A 545 -18.00 -12.00 -18.85
C LYS A 545 -17.84 -12.04 -17.32
N PHE A 546 -16.84 -12.75 -16.82
CA PHE A 546 -16.60 -12.90 -15.39
C PHE A 546 -15.67 -11.86 -14.78
N GLY A 547 -14.97 -11.03 -15.57
CA GLY A 547 -14.01 -10.04 -15.08
C GLY A 547 -14.47 -9.25 -13.85
N MET A 548 -15.64 -8.60 -13.91
CA MET A 548 -16.17 -7.83 -12.77
C MET A 548 -16.53 -8.70 -11.56
N LYS A 549 -17.10 -9.90 -11.81
CA LYS A 549 -17.45 -10.84 -10.75
C LYS A 549 -16.20 -11.42 -10.08
N ALA A 550 -15.14 -11.67 -10.84
CA ALA A 550 -13.85 -12.10 -10.33
C ALA A 550 -13.18 -10.99 -9.49
N LEU A 551 -13.25 -9.74 -9.95
CA LEU A 551 -12.76 -8.58 -9.21
C LEU A 551 -13.43 -8.48 -7.84
N ILE A 552 -14.77 -8.44 -7.81
CA ILE A 552 -15.55 -8.42 -6.56
C ILE A 552 -15.19 -9.61 -5.67
N GLY A 553 -15.07 -10.80 -6.26
CA GLY A 553 -14.72 -12.01 -5.52
C GLY A 553 -13.34 -11.95 -4.87
N GLY A 554 -12.33 -11.50 -5.60
CA GLY A 554 -10.96 -11.33 -5.10
C GLY A 554 -10.88 -10.26 -4.00
N THR A 555 -11.59 -9.15 -4.18
CA THR A 555 -11.68 -8.09 -3.17
C THR A 555 -12.30 -8.61 -1.88
N ILE A 556 -13.46 -9.27 -1.95
CA ILE A 556 -14.13 -9.81 -0.77
C ILE A 556 -13.26 -10.86 -0.07
N ALA A 557 -12.56 -11.72 -0.83
CA ALA A 557 -11.65 -12.71 -0.24
C ALA A 557 -10.54 -12.04 0.61
N SER A 558 -9.90 -10.98 0.10
CA SER A 558 -8.90 -10.22 0.87
C SER A 558 -9.50 -9.47 2.08
N LEU A 559 -10.72 -8.94 1.94
CA LEU A 559 -11.44 -8.28 3.03
C LEU A 559 -11.84 -9.26 4.14
N ILE A 560 -12.23 -10.51 3.81
CA ILE A 560 -12.48 -11.55 4.81
C ILE A 560 -11.21 -11.85 5.59
N SER A 561 -10.06 -12.00 4.91
CA SER A 561 -8.78 -12.22 5.57
C SER A 561 -8.42 -11.07 6.52
N ALA A 562 -8.62 -9.82 6.10
CA ALA A 562 -8.41 -8.63 6.93
C ALA A 562 -9.37 -8.58 8.13
N THR A 563 -10.65 -8.92 7.93
CA THR A 563 -11.67 -8.98 8.99
C THR A 563 -11.29 -10.00 10.06
N ILE A 564 -10.87 -11.20 9.64
CA ILE A 564 -10.43 -12.27 10.55
C ILE A 564 -9.18 -11.84 11.32
N ALA A 565 -8.19 -11.24 10.65
CA ALA A 565 -7.00 -10.74 11.32
C ALA A 565 -7.35 -9.67 12.36
N GLY A 566 -8.15 -8.67 11.98
CA GLY A 566 -8.63 -7.60 12.85
C GLY A 566 -9.40 -8.11 14.07
N MET A 567 -10.24 -9.13 13.88
CA MET A 567 -10.99 -9.78 14.96
C MET A 567 -10.08 -10.40 16.03
N ILE A 568 -8.94 -10.97 15.62
CA ILE A 568 -8.00 -11.71 16.49
C ILE A 568 -7.02 -10.77 17.22
N ILE A 569 -6.63 -9.67 16.57
CA ILE A 569 -5.63 -8.72 17.10
C ILE A 569 -6.25 -7.57 17.91
N GLY A 570 -7.57 -7.38 17.86
CA GLY A 570 -8.31 -6.51 18.79
C GLY A 570 -8.98 -5.33 18.14
#